data_AF-A0A7X0C4F5-F1
#
_entry.id   AF-A0A7X0C4F5-F1
#
_cell.length_a   1.000
_cell.length_b   1.000
_cell.length_c   1.000
_cell.angle_alpha   90.00
_cell.angle_beta   90.00
_cell.angle_gamma   90.00
#
_symmetry.space_group_name_H-M   'P 1'
#
loop_
_entity.id
_entity.type
_entity.pdbx_description
1 polymer ?
#
loop_
_entity_poly.entity_id
_entity_poly.type
_entity_poly.pdbx_seq_one_letter_code
_entity_poly.pdbx_strand_id
1 'polypeptide(L)'
;MMNGIFHRTRTATPWRDLPPCYGRWKTVYNRHRRWSLDGTWERILDGLRAGCDEVEGEDWTVSADSTVVRAHQHAAGARHAPAVDLPSKGLAKITK
;
A
#
# COMPACT_ATOMS: atom_id res chain seq x y z
N MET A 1 -6.68 -10.50 -17.45
CA MET A 1 -5.29 -10.48 -16.92
C MET A 1 -4.82 -9.08 -16.53
N MET A 2 -4.56 -8.14 -17.45
CA MET A 2 -4.08 -6.78 -17.08
C MET A 2 -5.10 -6.02 -16.22
N ASN A 3 -6.38 -6.08 -16.59
CA ASN A 3 -7.49 -5.57 -15.76
C ASN A 3 -7.54 -6.17 -14.35
N GLY A 4 -7.04 -7.39 -14.16
CA GLY A 4 -6.96 -8.02 -12.84
C GLY A 4 -5.85 -7.41 -11.96
N ILE A 5 -4.75 -6.98 -12.58
CA ILE A 5 -3.69 -6.25 -11.89
C ILE A 5 -4.23 -4.89 -11.44
N PHE A 6 -4.88 -4.14 -12.34
CA PHE A 6 -5.48 -2.85 -12.00
C PHE A 6 -6.58 -2.95 -10.95
N HIS A 7 -7.45 -3.96 -11.05
CA HIS A 7 -8.45 -4.21 -10.02
C HIS A 7 -7.79 -4.43 -8.67
N ARG A 8 -6.82 -5.36 -8.57
CA ARG A 8 -6.09 -5.64 -7.32
C ARG A 8 -5.41 -4.41 -6.76
N THR A 9 -4.75 -3.61 -7.60
CA THR A 9 -4.06 -2.39 -7.14
C THR A 9 -5.04 -1.36 -6.62
N ARG A 10 -6.19 -1.19 -7.28
CA ARG A 10 -7.23 -0.24 -6.87
C ARG A 10 -7.96 -0.65 -5.59
N THR A 11 -8.24 -1.94 -5.41
CA THR A 11 -9.07 -2.44 -4.30
C THR A 11 -8.26 -3.00 -3.14
N ALA A 12 -6.93 -3.13 -3.31
CA ALA A 12 -6.03 -3.81 -2.39
C ALA A 12 -6.47 -5.25 -2.02
N THR A 13 -7.32 -5.87 -2.85
CA THR A 13 -7.82 -7.23 -2.60
C THR A 13 -6.65 -8.23 -2.57
N PRO A 14 -6.64 -9.22 -1.65
CA PRO A 14 -5.64 -10.27 -1.66
C PRO A 14 -5.59 -10.97 -3.02
N TRP A 15 -4.41 -11.33 -3.50
CA TRP A 15 -4.26 -11.97 -4.82
C TRP A 15 -5.17 -13.18 -5.00
N ARG A 16 -5.36 -13.97 -3.93
CA ARG A 16 -6.20 -15.17 -3.94
C ARG A 16 -7.69 -14.88 -4.15
N ASP A 17 -8.13 -13.67 -3.82
CA ASP A 17 -9.53 -13.27 -3.86
C ASP A 17 -9.86 -12.47 -5.13
N LEU A 18 -8.96 -12.49 -6.12
CA LEU A 18 -9.18 -11.82 -7.39
C LEU A 18 -10.45 -12.37 -8.08
N PRO A 19 -11.39 -11.52 -8.51
CA PRO A 19 -12.62 -11.97 -9.16
C PRO A 19 -12.34 -12.87 -10.38
N PRO A 20 -13.11 -13.98 -10.55
CA PRO A 20 -12.88 -14.94 -11.64
C PRO A 20 -12.95 -14.34 -13.05
N CYS A 21 -13.68 -13.24 -13.24
CA CYS A 21 -13.78 -12.51 -14.51
C CYS A 21 -12.43 -11.97 -15.00
N TYR A 22 -11.44 -11.80 -14.13
CA TYR A 22 -10.09 -11.36 -14.51
C TYR A 22 -9.14 -12.51 -14.89
N GLY A 23 -9.59 -13.75 -14.72
CA GLY A 23 -8.83 -14.99 -14.94
C GLY A 23 -8.19 -15.55 -13.67
N ARG A 24 -7.44 -16.66 -13.82
CA ARG A 24 -6.79 -17.34 -12.69
C ARG A 24 -5.78 -16.41 -12.00
N TRP A 25 -5.97 -16.18 -10.70
CA TRP A 25 -5.14 -15.26 -9.92
C TRP A 25 -3.63 -15.52 -10.04
N LYS A 26 -3.21 -16.79 -10.07
CA LYS A 26 -1.79 -17.17 -10.16
C LYS A 26 -1.14 -16.68 -11.45
N THR A 27 -1.88 -16.68 -12.56
CA THR A 27 -1.42 -16.17 -13.85
C THR A 27 -1.25 -14.65 -13.82
N VAL A 28 -2.21 -13.95 -13.22
CA VAL A 28 -2.19 -12.49 -13.05
C VAL A 28 -1.04 -12.07 -12.15
N TYR A 29 -0.88 -12.74 -11.01
CA TYR A 29 0.22 -12.53 -10.06
C TYR A 29 1.59 -12.78 -10.70
N ASN A 30 1.77 -13.92 -11.39
CA ASN A 30 3.05 -14.26 -12.01
C ASN A 30 3.47 -13.22 -13.06
N ARG A 31 2.51 -12.69 -13.82
CA ARG A 31 2.79 -11.60 -14.76
C ARG A 31 3.16 -10.31 -14.04
N HIS A 32 2.34 -9.89 -13.07
CA HIS A 32 2.64 -8.70 -12.27
C HIS A 32 4.05 -8.79 -11.68
N ARG A 33 4.39 -9.92 -11.04
CA ARG A 33 5.71 -10.16 -10.46
C ARG A 33 6.83 -10.13 -11.49
N ARG A 34 6.64 -10.71 -12.68
CA ARG A 34 7.65 -10.67 -13.75
C ARG A 34 7.91 -9.23 -14.18
N TRP A 35 6.85 -8.47 -14.43
CA TRP A 35 6.92 -7.08 -14.88
C TRP A 35 7.49 -6.14 -13.83
N SER A 36 7.25 -6.40 -12.55
CA SER A 36 7.88 -5.68 -11.44
C SER A 36 9.37 -6.00 -11.28
N LEU A 37 9.86 -7.13 -11.82
CA LEU A 37 11.27 -7.51 -11.70
C LEU A 37 12.09 -7.13 -12.92
N ASP A 38 11.47 -7.04 -14.10
CA ASP A 38 12.16 -6.80 -15.37
C ASP A 38 12.07 -5.35 -15.87
N GLY A 39 11.53 -4.43 -15.04
CA GLY A 39 11.46 -3.02 -15.39
C GLY A 39 10.28 -2.66 -16.33
N THR A 40 9.37 -3.59 -16.59
CA THR A 40 8.29 -3.35 -17.57
C THR A 40 7.30 -2.29 -17.09
N TRP A 41 7.05 -2.19 -15.79
CA TRP A 41 6.12 -1.17 -15.28
C TRP A 41 6.68 0.24 -15.47
N GLU A 42 7.97 0.44 -15.22
CA GLU A 42 8.70 1.68 -15.44
C GLU A 42 8.61 2.07 -16.91
N ARG A 43 8.93 1.14 -17.82
CA ARG A 43 8.83 1.40 -19.27
C ARG A 43 7.42 1.74 -19.75
N ILE A 44 6.39 1.10 -19.19
CA ILE A 44 4.99 1.43 -19.50
C ILE A 44 4.68 2.85 -19.01
N LEU A 45 5.11 3.18 -17.81
CA LEU A 45 4.91 4.50 -17.22
C LEU A 45 5.60 5.60 -18.03
N ASP A 46 6.85 5.37 -18.44
CA ASP A 46 7.60 6.28 -19.31
C ASP A 46 6.90 6.49 -20.66
N GLY A 47 6.40 5.40 -21.26
CA GLY A 47 5.64 5.48 -22.50
C GLY A 47 4.31 6.24 -22.37
N LEU A 48 3.65 6.15 -21.21
CA LEU A 48 2.42 6.90 -20.92
C LEU A 48 2.70 8.39 -20.65
N ARG A 49 3.92 8.75 -20.26
CA ARG A 49 4.37 10.13 -20.06
C ARG A 49 4.83 10.82 -21.33
N ALA A 50 5.15 10.10 -22.40
CA ALA A 50 5.62 10.71 -23.63
C ALA A 50 4.62 11.80 -24.10
N GLY A 51 5.07 13.06 -24.16
CA GLY A 51 4.23 14.23 -24.47
C GLY A 51 3.43 14.87 -23.30
N CYS A 52 3.48 14.32 -22.09
CA CYS A 52 2.92 14.90 -20.87
C CYS A 52 4.03 14.97 -19.80
N ASP A 53 4.46 16.19 -19.46
CA ASP A 53 5.46 16.45 -18.40
C ASP A 53 6.91 16.05 -18.72
N GLU A 54 7.28 15.90 -20.00
CA GLU A 54 8.68 15.69 -20.43
C GLU A 54 9.65 16.77 -19.91
N VAL A 55 9.16 17.99 -19.71
CA VAL A 55 9.94 19.15 -19.26
C VAL A 55 10.16 19.16 -17.74
N GLU A 56 9.24 18.57 -16.98
CA GLU A 56 9.24 18.57 -15.51
C GLU A 56 10.06 17.40 -14.92
N GLY A 57 10.34 16.37 -15.72
CA GLY A 57 11.24 15.26 -15.36
C GLY A 57 10.60 14.19 -14.46
N GLU A 58 11.39 13.15 -14.14
CA GLU A 58 10.94 11.99 -13.34
C GLU A 58 10.45 12.38 -11.94
N ASP A 59 10.99 13.46 -11.38
CA ASP A 59 10.65 13.98 -10.04
C ASP A 59 9.20 14.52 -9.94
N TRP A 60 8.55 14.83 -11.06
CA TRP A 60 7.14 15.25 -11.09
C TRP A 60 6.15 14.08 -11.03
N THR A 61 6.65 12.85 -10.88
CA THR A 61 5.81 11.66 -10.73
C THR A 61 5.05 11.66 -9.41
N VAL A 62 3.79 12.09 -9.43
CA VAL A 62 2.89 11.96 -8.27
C VAL A 62 2.02 10.71 -8.43
N SER A 63 2.32 9.66 -7.66
CA SER A 63 1.40 8.53 -7.46
C SER A 63 0.47 8.85 -6.30
N ALA A 64 -0.80 9.13 -6.59
CA ALA A 64 -1.80 9.43 -5.56
C ALA A 64 -2.64 8.17 -5.22
N ASP A 65 -2.24 7.41 -4.21
CA ASP A 65 -3.06 6.35 -3.59
C ASP A 65 -3.45 6.73 -2.15
N SER A 66 -4.48 7.57 -1.99
CA SER A 66 -4.98 7.92 -0.67
C SER A 66 -6.02 6.89 -0.18
N THR A 67 -5.72 6.18 0.91
CA THR A 67 -6.76 5.60 1.78
C THR A 67 -6.58 6.08 3.22
N VAL A 68 -7.46 6.97 3.67
CA VAL A 68 -7.54 7.40 5.06
C VAL A 68 -8.48 6.44 5.80
N VAL A 69 -7.94 5.59 6.68
CA VAL A 69 -8.74 4.77 7.59
C VAL A 69 -8.78 5.46 8.95
N ARG A 70 -9.98 5.87 9.39
CA ARG A 70 -10.17 6.38 10.76
C ARG A 70 -9.92 5.23 11.74
N ALA A 71 -8.95 5.40 12.64
CA ALA A 71 -8.73 4.45 13.70
C ALA A 71 -9.95 4.41 14.64
N HIS A 72 -10.30 3.23 15.15
CA HIS A 72 -11.33 3.11 16.19
C HIS A 72 -10.89 3.94 17.40
N GLN A 73 -11.82 4.54 18.15
CA GLN A 73 -11.51 5.34 19.35
C GLN A 73 -10.73 4.57 20.44
N HIS A 74 -10.63 3.24 20.31
CA HIS A 74 -9.88 2.35 21.20
C HIS A 74 -8.52 1.89 20.61
N ALA A 75 -8.13 2.40 19.44
CA ALA A 75 -6.84 2.12 18.82
C ALA A 75 -5.69 2.96 19.43
N ALA A 76 -6.01 3.88 20.36
CA ALA A 76 -4.99 4.56 21.14
C ALA A 76 -4.22 3.52 21.98
N GLY A 77 -2.93 3.37 21.70
CA GLY A 77 -2.04 2.51 22.47
C GLY A 77 -1.90 2.98 23.93
N ALA A 78 -1.25 2.17 24.75
CA ALA A 78 -0.96 2.50 26.14
C ALA A 78 -0.16 3.82 26.23
N ARG A 79 -0.44 4.63 27.25
CA ARG A 79 0.30 5.88 27.49
C ARG A 79 1.79 5.56 27.72
N HIS A 80 2.66 6.30 27.04
CA HIS A 80 4.12 6.21 27.24
C HIS A 80 4.61 6.91 28.51
N ALA A 81 3.78 7.75 29.12
CA ALA A 81 4.05 8.41 30.39
C ALA A 81 2.97 8.05 31.42
N PRO A 82 3.34 7.85 32.69
CA PRO A 82 2.37 7.67 33.77
C PRO A 82 1.51 8.94 33.92
N ALA A 83 0.27 8.77 34.39
CA ALA A 83 -0.58 9.92 34.69
C ALA A 83 0.02 10.72 35.86
N VAL A 84 -0.05 12.06 35.76
CA VAL A 84 0.58 13.01 36.71
C VAL A 84 0.00 12.89 38.13
N ASP A 85 -1.21 12.35 38.25
CA ASP A 85 -2.01 12.22 39.47
C ASP A 85 -1.94 10.82 40.12
N LEU A 86 -1.23 9.86 39.53
CA LEU A 86 -1.10 8.52 40.11
C LEU A 86 0.07 8.47 41.11
N PRO A 87 -0.16 8.05 42.38
CA PRO A 87 0.92 7.80 43.32
C PRO A 87 1.79 6.66 42.79
N SER A 88 3.11 6.83 42.86
CA SER A 88 4.15 5.93 42.35
C SER A 88 4.18 4.52 42.98
N LYS A 89 3.24 4.21 43.87
CA LYS A 89 3.15 2.96 44.62
C LYS A 89 2.29 1.96 43.85
N GLY A 90 2.92 1.15 43.00
CA GLY A 90 2.28 -0.01 42.35
C GLY A 90 2.57 -0.22 40.87
N LEU A 91 3.40 0.61 40.23
CA LEU A 91 3.79 0.40 38.83
C LEU A 91 4.78 -0.77 38.73
N ALA A 92 4.25 -1.97 38.50
CA ALA A 92 5.07 -3.12 38.12
C ALA A 92 5.70 -2.85 36.75
N LYS A 93 7.03 -2.86 36.67
CA LYS A 93 7.76 -2.78 35.41
C LYS A 93 7.49 -4.08 34.64
N ILE A 94 6.70 -4.01 33.58
CA ILE A 94 6.59 -5.09 32.61
C ILE A 94 7.85 -5.03 31.75
N THR A 95 8.89 -5.74 32.19
CA THR A 95 10.10 -5.96 31.40
C THR A 95 9.81 -7.06 30.38
N LYS A 96 10.26 -6.85 29.15
CA LYS A 96 10.10 -7.76 28.01
C LYS A 96 10.89 -9.06 28.17
#